data_AF-M1JZP0-F1
#
_entry.id   AF-M1JZP0-F1
#
_cell.length_a   1.000
_cell.length_b   1.000
_cell.length_c   1.000
_cell.angle_alpha   90.00
_cell.angle_beta   90.00
_cell.angle_gamma   90.00
#
_symmetry.space_group_name_H-M   'P 1'
#
loop_
_entity.id
_entity.type
_entity.pdbx_description
1 polymer ?
#
loop_
_entity_poly.entity_id
_entity_poly.type
_entity_poly.pdbx_seq_one_letter_code
_entity_poly.pdbx_strand_id
1 'polypeptide(L)'
;MIKIINKFYEIPKTLVTLFSTLSSPSSPSPVIVYHDVASHKASIVRLNNNKSGIYCWVNLINGKTYIGSSLNLGSRLRDYFKHSFLIHPKNNKLLIYKAILKYGYSNFKLEILEYCDVSVLIEREQYYIDTFKPSYNILTVAYSSLGFKHSEESLSKLRSHLSILNQETAFKVHVTDIVNNTTTVYDSVRKAALALNTDLKSLKYHENKKSPKKPFKGRFLINIIRH
;
A
#
# COMPACT_ATOMS: atom_id res chain seq x y z
N MET A 1 -16.18 29.40 -48.01
CA MET A 1 -14.91 30.05 -47.64
C MET A 1 -14.65 29.80 -46.15
N ILE A 2 -14.10 28.64 -45.79
CA ILE A 2 -13.59 28.35 -44.42
C ILE A 2 -12.30 27.55 -44.63
N LYS A 3 -11.16 28.22 -44.50
CA LYS A 3 -9.83 27.59 -44.50
C LYS A 3 -9.63 26.94 -43.13
N ILE A 4 -9.69 25.61 -43.06
CA ILE A 4 -9.20 24.86 -41.90
C ILE A 4 -7.67 24.93 -41.98
N ILE A 5 -7.08 25.84 -41.21
CA ILE A 5 -5.63 25.92 -41.02
C ILE A 5 -5.23 24.76 -40.10
N ASN A 6 -4.79 23.66 -40.71
CA ASN A 6 -4.04 22.62 -40.00
C ASN A 6 -2.70 23.21 -39.56
N LYS A 7 -2.67 23.77 -38.34
CA LYS A 7 -1.44 24.20 -37.69
C LYS A 7 -0.76 22.95 -37.12
N PHE A 8 -0.03 22.25 -37.99
CA PHE A 8 0.96 21.26 -37.57
C PHE A 8 1.98 21.99 -36.70
N TYR A 9 1.88 21.84 -35.39
CA TYR A 9 2.96 22.21 -34.48
C TYR A 9 4.02 21.12 -34.60
N GLU A 10 5.14 21.44 -35.24
CA GLU A 10 6.33 20.60 -35.23
C GLU A 10 6.70 20.27 -33.78
N ILE A 11 6.87 18.99 -33.48
CA ILE A 11 7.36 18.51 -32.19
C ILE A 11 8.88 18.74 -32.21
N PRO A 12 9.46 19.58 -31.32
CA PRO A 12 10.90 19.72 -31.23
C PRO A 12 11.58 18.36 -31.11
N LYS A 13 12.57 18.08 -31.97
CA LYS A 13 13.33 16.80 -32.03
C LYS A 13 14.00 16.41 -30.70
N THR A 14 14.05 17.32 -29.72
CA THR A 14 14.57 17.09 -28.36
C THR A 14 13.54 16.50 -27.38
N LEU A 15 12.27 16.39 -27.75
CA LEU A 15 11.16 15.98 -26.86
C LEU A 15 10.84 14.48 -26.83
N VAL A 16 11.17 13.74 -27.89
CA VAL A 16 10.73 12.36 -28.09
C VAL A 16 11.76 11.65 -28.96
N THR A 17 12.33 10.54 -28.48
CA THR A 17 13.03 9.59 -29.35
C THR A 17 12.04 8.50 -29.75
N LEU A 18 11.73 8.40 -31.04
CA LEU A 18 10.87 7.37 -31.61
C LEU A 18 11.76 6.28 -32.22
N PHE A 19 11.72 5.05 -31.71
CA PHE A 19 12.50 3.94 -32.26
C PHE A 19 11.64 3.16 -33.28
N SER A 20 12.08 3.11 -34.54
CA SER A 20 11.53 2.21 -35.56
C SER A 20 12.23 0.86 -35.48
N THR A 21 11.47 -0.22 -35.37
CA THR A 21 11.94 -1.56 -34.99
C THR A 21 12.58 -2.35 -36.14
N LEU A 22 13.78 -2.90 -35.91
CA LEU A 22 14.26 -4.14 -36.55
C LEU A 22 14.87 -5.08 -35.47
N SER A 23 14.09 -6.12 -35.18
CA SER A 23 14.42 -7.48 -34.67
C SER A 23 15.70 -7.77 -33.87
N SER A 24 15.51 -8.11 -32.59
CA SER A 24 16.06 -9.28 -31.86
C SER A 24 15.17 -9.49 -30.59
N PRO A 25 15.20 -10.62 -29.84
CA PRO A 25 14.35 -10.80 -28.65
C PRO A 25 14.91 -9.98 -27.48
N SER A 26 15.06 -8.69 -27.70
CA SER A 26 15.50 -7.70 -26.73
C SER A 26 14.30 -7.26 -25.91
N SER A 27 14.51 -7.10 -24.61
CA SER A 27 13.57 -6.53 -23.64
C SER A 27 12.68 -5.42 -24.22
N PRO A 28 11.40 -5.34 -23.82
CA PRO A 28 10.46 -4.39 -24.41
C PRO A 28 10.96 -2.95 -24.22
N SER A 29 11.24 -2.28 -25.33
CA SER A 29 11.69 -0.88 -25.35
C SER A 29 10.50 0.08 -25.27
N PRO A 30 10.64 1.22 -24.60
CA PRO A 30 9.58 2.22 -24.54
C PRO A 30 9.26 2.81 -25.93
N VAL A 31 7.98 3.03 -26.19
CA VAL A 31 7.48 3.71 -27.40
C VAL A 31 7.83 5.20 -27.37
N ILE A 32 7.76 5.81 -26.19
CA ILE A 32 8.11 7.21 -25.96
C ILE A 32 8.87 7.35 -24.65
N VAL A 33 9.89 8.21 -24.64
CA VAL A 33 10.62 8.62 -23.43
C VAL A 33 10.58 10.13 -23.27
N TYR A 34 10.12 10.60 -22.12
CA TYR A 34 10.15 11.99 -21.70
C TYR A 34 11.25 12.18 -20.64
N HIS A 35 12.40 12.70 -21.07
CA HIS A 35 13.56 12.90 -20.18
C HIS A 35 13.37 14.07 -19.21
N ASP A 36 12.87 15.21 -19.68
CA ASP A 36 12.60 16.39 -18.85
C ASP A 36 11.09 16.49 -18.57
N VAL A 37 10.64 15.78 -17.54
CA VAL A 37 9.23 15.81 -17.15
C VAL A 37 8.82 17.14 -16.53
N ALA A 38 9.75 17.83 -15.85
CA ALA A 38 9.45 19.05 -15.12
C ALA A 38 8.98 20.18 -16.05
N SER A 39 9.66 20.35 -17.18
CA SER A 39 9.36 21.40 -18.17
C SER A 39 8.22 21.06 -19.12
N HIS A 40 7.87 19.76 -19.26
CA HIS A 40 6.99 19.29 -20.33
C HIS A 40 5.65 18.70 -19.86
N LYS A 41 5.24 18.99 -18.61
CA LYS A 41 3.99 18.45 -18.02
C LYS A 41 2.76 18.63 -18.93
N ALA A 42 2.58 19.84 -19.47
CA ALA A 42 1.42 20.16 -20.31
C ALA A 42 1.42 19.40 -21.65
N SER A 43 2.58 19.31 -22.31
CA SER A 43 2.69 18.58 -23.58
C SER A 43 2.55 17.07 -23.35
N ILE A 44 3.14 16.53 -22.29
CA ILE A 44 2.97 15.12 -21.88
C ILE A 44 1.48 14.77 -21.72
N VAL A 45 0.73 15.58 -20.98
CA VAL A 45 -0.72 15.36 -20.79
C VAL A 45 -1.46 15.43 -22.12
N ARG A 46 -1.20 16.46 -22.92
CA ARG A 46 -1.89 16.69 -24.20
C ARG A 46 -1.64 15.55 -25.20
N LEU A 47 -0.38 15.14 -25.36
CA LEU A 47 0.03 14.12 -26.33
C LEU A 47 -0.48 12.71 -25.99
N ASN A 48 -0.83 12.47 -24.72
CA ASN A 48 -1.32 11.18 -24.23
C ASN A 48 -2.82 11.19 -23.91
N ASN A 49 -3.52 12.30 -24.15
CA ASN A 49 -4.95 12.40 -23.87
C ASN A 49 -5.75 11.44 -24.75
N ASN A 50 -6.70 10.71 -24.15
CA ASN A 50 -7.55 9.71 -24.80
C ASN A 50 -6.77 8.52 -25.41
N LYS A 51 -5.55 8.26 -24.92
CA LYS A 51 -4.79 7.05 -25.27
C LYS A 51 -4.75 6.11 -24.07
N SER A 52 -5.10 4.85 -24.27
CA SER A 52 -4.91 3.79 -23.28
C SER A 52 -3.51 3.19 -23.42
N GLY A 53 -2.93 2.72 -22.31
CA GLY A 53 -1.63 2.07 -22.36
C GLY A 53 -0.93 1.93 -21.02
N ILE A 54 0.32 1.48 -21.09
CA ILE A 54 1.22 1.22 -19.97
C ILE A 54 2.32 2.28 -19.93
N TYR A 55 2.60 2.80 -18.74
CA TYR A 55 3.63 3.80 -18.51
C TYR A 55 4.56 3.40 -17.36
N CYS A 56 5.78 3.92 -17.39
CA CYS A 56 6.80 3.72 -16.37
C CYS A 56 7.38 5.06 -15.91
N TRP A 57 7.39 5.28 -14.59
CA TRP A 57 8.18 6.34 -13.98
C TRP A 57 9.52 5.78 -13.55
N VAL A 58 10.61 6.44 -13.93
CA VAL A 58 11.97 6.04 -13.56
C VAL A 58 12.62 7.16 -12.75
N ASN A 59 12.99 6.88 -11.51
CA ASN A 59 13.75 7.80 -10.68
C ASN A 59 15.22 7.78 -11.11
N LEU A 60 15.73 8.91 -11.58
CA LEU A 60 17.09 9.05 -12.10
C LEU A 60 18.16 9.06 -11.01
N ILE A 61 17.79 9.31 -9.74
CA ILE A 61 18.74 9.33 -8.62
C ILE A 61 19.09 7.92 -8.16
N ASN A 62 18.11 7.02 -8.10
CA ASN A 62 18.27 5.69 -7.49
C ASN A 62 17.89 4.52 -8.40
N GLY A 63 17.48 4.79 -9.64
CA GLY A 63 17.09 3.79 -10.63
C GLY A 63 15.76 3.08 -10.34
N LYS A 64 15.06 3.40 -9.26
CA LYS A 64 13.79 2.74 -8.90
C LYS A 64 12.68 3.16 -9.84
N THR A 65 11.80 2.21 -10.14
CA THR A 65 10.73 2.37 -11.13
C THR A 65 9.35 2.13 -10.55
N TYR A 66 8.33 2.70 -11.21
CA TYR A 66 6.91 2.42 -11.00
C TYR A 66 6.26 2.15 -12.35
N ILE A 67 5.45 1.10 -12.44
CA ILE A 67 4.67 0.78 -13.65
C ILE A 67 3.19 0.91 -13.33
N GLY A 68 2.44 1.49 -14.26
CA GLY A 68 0.99 1.55 -14.18
C GLY A 68 0.34 1.56 -15.56
N SER A 69 -0.96 1.33 -15.57
CA SER A 69 -1.80 1.41 -16.78
C SER A 69 -2.88 2.49 -16.64
N SER A 70 -3.50 2.86 -17.76
CA SER A 70 -4.70 3.70 -17.77
C SER A 70 -5.51 3.54 -19.05
N LEU A 71 -6.83 3.68 -18.94
CA LEU A 71 -7.76 3.89 -20.06
C LEU A 71 -7.48 5.22 -20.78
N ASN A 72 -7.03 6.22 -20.03
CA ASN A 72 -6.67 7.54 -20.54
C ASN A 72 -5.39 8.01 -19.84
N LEU A 73 -4.26 7.84 -20.52
CA LEU A 73 -2.94 8.21 -20.04
C LEU A 73 -2.86 9.71 -19.75
N GLY A 74 -3.39 10.57 -20.62
CA GLY A 74 -3.38 12.02 -20.38
C GLY A 74 -4.09 12.42 -19.09
N SER A 75 -5.25 11.84 -18.79
CA SER A 75 -5.93 12.05 -17.50
C SER A 75 -5.08 11.57 -16.33
N ARG A 76 -4.56 10.34 -16.41
CA ARG A 76 -3.76 9.73 -15.35
C ARG A 76 -2.47 10.50 -15.06
N LEU A 77 -1.75 10.92 -16.11
CA LEU A 77 -0.51 11.68 -16.01
C LEU A 77 -0.74 13.09 -15.45
N ARG A 78 -1.89 13.70 -15.76
CA ARG A 78 -2.28 14.99 -15.18
C ARG A 78 -2.38 14.93 -13.66
N ASP A 79 -2.88 13.82 -13.12
CA ASP A 79 -3.00 13.64 -11.68
C ASP A 79 -1.63 13.57 -10.98
N TYR A 80 -0.63 12.95 -11.63
CA TYR A 80 0.74 13.01 -11.14
C TYR A 80 1.29 14.42 -11.03
N PHE A 81 0.81 15.36 -11.85
CA PHE A 81 1.29 16.75 -11.86
C PHE A 81 0.54 17.70 -10.92
N LYS A 82 -0.54 17.22 -10.29
CA LYS A 82 -1.31 18.00 -9.31
C LYS A 82 -0.78 17.75 -7.92
N HIS A 83 -0.13 18.76 -7.32
CA HIS A 83 0.38 18.65 -5.95
C HIS A 83 -0.71 18.23 -4.95
N SER A 84 -1.90 18.85 -5.04
CA SER A 84 -3.06 18.52 -4.20
C SER A 84 -3.50 17.06 -4.32
N PHE A 85 -3.36 16.45 -5.51
CA PHE A 85 -3.67 15.04 -5.72
C PHE A 85 -2.65 14.12 -5.06
N LEU A 86 -1.35 14.45 -5.16
CA LEU A 86 -0.27 13.66 -4.58
C LEU A 86 -0.32 13.63 -3.05
N ILE A 87 -0.59 14.78 -2.41
CA ILE A 87 -0.61 14.90 -0.94
C ILE A 87 -1.91 14.38 -0.32
N HIS A 88 -2.95 14.13 -1.12
CA HIS A 88 -4.25 13.71 -0.61
C HIS A 88 -4.12 12.41 0.23
N PRO A 89 -4.71 12.31 1.44
CA PRO A 89 -4.49 11.18 2.35
C PRO A 89 -4.81 9.78 1.76
N LYS A 90 -5.78 9.72 0.83
CA LYS A 90 -6.11 8.48 0.11
C LYS A 90 -5.03 8.05 -0.89
N ASN A 91 -4.31 9.01 -1.46
CA ASN A 91 -3.37 8.83 -2.56
C ASN A 91 -1.92 8.73 -2.08
N ASN A 92 -1.55 9.52 -1.08
CA ASN A 92 -0.19 9.63 -0.53
C ASN A 92 0.34 8.31 0.09
N LYS A 93 -0.41 7.21 0.01
CA LYS A 93 0.07 5.87 0.37
C LYS A 93 0.92 5.24 -0.73
N LEU A 94 0.76 5.66 -1.99
CA LEU A 94 1.51 5.14 -3.13
C LEU A 94 2.97 5.64 -3.10
N LEU A 95 3.92 4.69 -3.20
CA LEU A 95 5.36 5.01 -3.09
C LEU A 95 5.83 5.96 -4.19
N ILE A 96 5.29 5.83 -5.40
CA ILE A 96 5.63 6.74 -6.51
C ILE A 96 5.25 8.20 -6.22
N TYR A 97 4.11 8.45 -5.57
CA TYR A 97 3.72 9.83 -5.22
C TYR A 97 4.65 10.41 -4.15
N LYS A 98 4.98 9.62 -3.11
CA LYS A 98 5.97 10.01 -2.10
C LYS A 98 7.33 10.28 -2.74
N ALA A 99 7.74 9.46 -3.69
CA ALA A 99 9.01 9.60 -4.39
C ALA A 99 9.04 10.87 -5.24
N ILE A 100 7.98 11.17 -6.00
CA ILE A 100 7.86 12.42 -6.78
C ILE A 100 7.89 13.64 -5.86
N LEU A 101 7.18 13.62 -4.72
CA LEU A 101 7.21 14.72 -3.74
C LEU A 101 8.59 14.89 -3.10
N LYS A 102 9.30 13.79 -2.83
CA LYS A 102 10.62 13.81 -2.18
C LYS A 102 11.74 14.24 -3.11
N TYR A 103 11.75 13.74 -4.34
CA TYR A 103 12.87 13.92 -5.27
C TYR A 103 12.60 14.98 -6.34
N GLY A 104 11.33 15.38 -6.55
CA GLY A 104 10.95 16.36 -7.58
C GLY A 104 10.97 15.78 -9.00
N TYR A 105 10.18 16.39 -9.89
CA TYR A 105 9.99 15.88 -11.26
C TYR A 105 11.25 15.92 -12.13
N SER A 106 12.21 16.81 -11.86
CA SER A 106 13.48 16.90 -12.59
C SER A 106 14.35 15.65 -12.42
N ASN A 107 14.12 14.88 -11.37
CA ASN A 107 14.82 13.64 -11.07
C ASN A 107 14.05 12.40 -11.54
N PHE A 108 13.08 12.58 -12.43
CA PHE A 108 12.33 11.50 -13.04
C PHE A 108 12.29 11.64 -14.56
N LYS A 109 12.39 10.52 -15.25
CA LYS A 109 11.87 10.38 -16.62
C LYS A 109 10.56 9.60 -16.61
N LEU A 110 9.72 9.87 -17.59
CA LEU A 110 8.48 9.16 -17.84
C LEU A 110 8.58 8.43 -19.17
N GLU A 111 8.25 7.15 -19.17
CA GLU A 111 8.27 6.29 -20.36
C GLU A 111 6.85 5.81 -20.64
N ILE A 112 6.43 5.88 -21.91
CA ILE A 112 5.25 5.14 -22.37
C ILE A 112 5.78 3.82 -22.92
N LEU A 113 5.49 2.73 -22.22
CA LEU A 113 5.97 1.40 -22.56
C LEU A 113 5.19 0.81 -23.72
N GLU A 114 3.87 1.03 -23.74
CA GLU A 114 2.97 0.48 -24.74
C GLU A 114 1.68 1.30 -24.81
N TYR A 115 1.16 1.53 -26.01
CA TYR A 115 -0.25 1.89 -26.21
C TYR A 115 -1.00 0.61 -26.58
N CYS A 116 -2.08 0.31 -25.86
CA CYS A 116 -2.84 -0.92 -26.05
C CYS A 116 -4.32 -0.71 -25.77
N ASP A 117 -5.14 -1.61 -26.27
CA ASP A 117 -6.59 -1.59 -26.04
C ASP A 117 -6.94 -1.81 -24.58
N VAL A 118 -8.09 -1.26 -24.19
CA VAL A 118 -8.62 -1.35 -22.82
C VAL A 118 -8.77 -2.80 -22.36
N SER A 119 -9.14 -3.70 -23.26
CA SER A 119 -9.38 -5.11 -22.98
C SER A 119 -8.15 -5.86 -22.46
N VAL A 120 -6.94 -5.38 -22.79
CA VAL A 120 -5.68 -6.06 -22.44
C VAL A 120 -4.85 -5.29 -21.40
N LEU A 121 -5.32 -4.14 -20.89
CA LEU A 121 -4.52 -3.28 -19.99
C LEU A 121 -3.99 -4.02 -18.76
N ILE A 122 -4.84 -4.82 -18.11
CA ILE A 122 -4.45 -5.55 -16.89
C ILE A 122 -3.38 -6.59 -17.21
N GLU A 123 -3.56 -7.34 -18.29
CA GLU A 123 -2.60 -8.35 -18.75
C GLU A 123 -1.25 -7.71 -19.10
N ARG A 124 -1.27 -6.59 -19.83
CA ARG A 124 -0.06 -5.87 -20.22
C ARG A 124 0.64 -5.23 -19.02
N GLU A 125 -0.11 -4.65 -18.09
CA GLU A 125 0.47 -4.14 -16.83
C GLU A 125 1.16 -5.25 -16.04
N GLN A 126 0.52 -6.41 -15.92
CA GLN A 126 1.10 -7.58 -15.24
C GLN A 126 2.39 -8.04 -15.93
N TYR A 127 2.38 -8.19 -17.27
CA TYR A 127 3.56 -8.54 -18.06
C TYR A 127 4.75 -7.62 -17.75
N TYR A 128 4.52 -6.31 -17.70
CA TYR A 128 5.57 -5.34 -17.43
C TYR A 128 6.03 -5.32 -15.97
N ILE A 129 5.11 -5.50 -15.00
CA ILE A 129 5.47 -5.64 -13.59
C ILE A 129 6.35 -6.89 -13.38
N ASP A 130 5.99 -8.02 -13.98
CA ASP A 130 6.74 -9.27 -13.84
C ASP A 130 8.12 -9.20 -14.51
N THR A 131 8.17 -8.54 -15.67
CA THR A 131 9.41 -8.35 -16.43
C THR A 131 10.40 -7.43 -15.70
N PHE A 132 9.94 -6.28 -15.20
CA PHE A 132 10.82 -5.24 -14.66
C PHE A 132 10.93 -5.20 -13.13
N LYS A 133 10.02 -5.85 -12.41
CA LYS A 133 9.97 -5.89 -10.93
C LYS A 133 10.12 -4.50 -10.28
N PRO A 134 9.24 -3.55 -10.62
CA PRO A 134 9.37 -2.14 -10.22
C PRO A 134 9.30 -1.93 -8.71
N SER A 135 10.30 -1.25 -8.14
CA SER A 135 10.43 -1.10 -6.68
C SER A 135 9.37 -0.22 -6.02
N TYR A 136 8.67 0.63 -6.77
CA TYR A 136 7.61 1.50 -6.24
C TYR A 136 6.21 0.87 -6.35
N ASN A 137 6.05 -0.25 -7.05
CA ASN A 137 4.82 -1.04 -7.01
C ASN A 137 4.82 -1.88 -5.74
N ILE A 138 3.96 -1.54 -4.78
CA ILE A 138 3.77 -2.36 -3.57
C ILE A 138 3.06 -3.67 -3.92
N LEU A 139 2.09 -3.59 -4.82
CA LEU A 139 1.33 -4.73 -5.31
C LEU A 139 2.06 -5.33 -6.51
N THR A 140 2.36 -6.61 -6.42
CA THR A 140 3.02 -7.38 -7.49
C THR A 140 2.02 -7.96 -8.49
N VAL A 141 0.73 -8.00 -8.12
CA VAL A 141 -0.36 -8.37 -9.02
C VAL A 141 -1.09 -7.09 -9.44
N ALA A 142 -1.21 -6.86 -10.74
CA ALA A 142 -1.92 -5.72 -11.29
C ALA A 142 -3.36 -5.68 -10.76
N TYR A 143 -3.81 -4.49 -10.34
CA TYR A 143 -5.15 -4.25 -9.80
C TYR A 143 -5.59 -5.08 -8.57
N SER A 144 -4.69 -5.85 -7.95
CA SER A 144 -5.07 -6.76 -6.84
C SER A 144 -4.10 -6.70 -5.67
N SER A 145 -4.66 -6.64 -4.45
CA SER A 145 -3.91 -6.85 -3.22
C SER A 145 -3.80 -8.32 -2.82
N LEU A 146 -4.38 -9.22 -3.61
CA LEU A 146 -4.37 -10.66 -3.32
C LEU A 146 -2.93 -11.18 -3.28
N GLY A 147 -2.58 -11.84 -2.18
CA GLY A 147 -1.23 -12.37 -1.95
C GLY A 147 -0.20 -11.37 -1.43
N PHE A 148 -0.56 -10.08 -1.26
CA PHE A 148 0.33 -9.11 -0.62
C PHE A 148 0.60 -9.50 0.84
N LYS A 149 1.89 -9.60 1.20
CA LYS A 149 2.34 -9.89 2.57
C LYS A 149 3.04 -8.66 3.15
N HIS A 150 2.65 -8.28 4.36
CA HIS A 150 3.37 -7.25 5.12
C HIS A 150 4.77 -7.75 5.48
N SER A 151 5.74 -6.83 5.56
CA SER A 151 7.08 -7.16 6.07
C SER A 151 7.02 -7.59 7.53
N GLU A 152 7.95 -8.45 7.98
CA GLU A 152 8.01 -8.88 9.39
C GLU A 152 8.18 -7.68 10.33
N GLU A 153 8.93 -6.67 9.92
CA GLU A 153 9.05 -5.42 10.68
C GLU A 153 7.71 -4.70 10.84
N SER A 154 6.91 -4.59 9.77
CA SER A 154 5.59 -3.97 9.82
C SER A 154 4.62 -4.78 10.68
N LEU A 155 4.68 -6.11 10.57
CA LEU A 155 3.88 -7.02 11.40
C LEU A 155 4.27 -6.93 12.87
N SER A 156 5.57 -6.83 13.17
CA SER A 156 6.08 -6.68 14.53
C SER A 156 5.59 -5.38 15.17
N LYS A 157 5.69 -4.25 14.45
CA LYS A 157 5.15 -2.95 14.90
C LYS A 157 3.64 -2.99 15.13
N LEU A 158 2.89 -3.65 14.25
CA LEU A 158 1.45 -3.82 14.43
C LEU A 158 1.14 -4.68 15.65
N ARG A 159 1.81 -5.81 15.82
CA ARG A 159 1.65 -6.72 16.98
C ARG A 159 1.95 -6.00 18.29
N SER A 160 3.03 -5.23 18.36
CA SER A 160 3.40 -4.50 19.58
C SER A 160 2.38 -3.42 19.92
N HIS A 161 1.92 -2.65 18.93
CA HIS A 161 0.88 -1.64 19.12
C HIS A 161 -0.45 -2.27 19.59
N LEU A 162 -0.89 -3.35 18.94
CA LEU A 162 -2.08 -4.08 19.35
C LEU A 162 -1.93 -4.68 20.76
N SER A 163 -0.74 -5.11 21.15
CA SER A 163 -0.47 -5.59 22.52
C SER A 163 -0.65 -4.48 23.56
N ILE A 164 -0.20 -3.25 23.26
CA ILE A 164 -0.37 -2.09 24.16
C ILE A 164 -1.85 -1.77 24.32
N LEU A 165 -2.59 -1.63 23.21
CA LEU A 165 -4.03 -1.34 23.23
C LEU A 165 -4.82 -2.43 23.99
N ASN A 166 -4.45 -3.69 23.81
CA ASN A 166 -5.06 -4.80 24.52
C ASN A 166 -4.72 -4.81 26.02
N GLN A 167 -3.57 -4.30 26.44
CA GLN A 167 -3.22 -4.16 27.86
C GLN A 167 -3.99 -3.02 28.51
N GLU A 168 -4.10 -1.87 27.84
CA GLU A 168 -4.86 -0.71 28.35
C GLU A 168 -6.35 -1.02 28.54
N THR A 169 -6.91 -1.87 27.68
CA THR A 169 -8.33 -2.27 27.73
C THR A 169 -8.58 -3.53 28.55
N ALA A 170 -7.54 -4.21 29.05
CA ALA A 170 -7.69 -5.45 29.79
C ALA A 170 -8.13 -5.22 31.24
N PHE A 171 -9.13 -5.99 31.65
CA PHE A 171 -9.51 -6.07 33.06
C PHE A 171 -8.49 -6.90 33.85
N LYS A 172 -7.91 -6.29 34.89
CA LYS A 172 -7.10 -7.01 35.88
C LYS A 172 -7.95 -8.06 36.59
N VAL A 173 -7.33 -9.17 36.97
CA VAL A 173 -8.00 -10.27 37.68
C VAL A 173 -7.25 -10.59 38.95
N HIS A 174 -7.94 -10.53 40.08
CA HIS A 174 -7.46 -11.01 41.36
C HIS A 174 -7.91 -12.45 41.54
N VAL A 175 -6.94 -13.32 41.78
CA VAL A 175 -7.15 -14.74 42.05
C VAL A 175 -6.69 -15.01 43.47
N THR A 176 -7.64 -15.27 44.37
CA THR A 176 -7.34 -15.57 45.77
C THR A 176 -7.38 -17.08 45.98
N ASP A 177 -6.27 -17.65 46.41
CA ASP A 177 -6.17 -19.04 46.87
C ASP A 177 -6.65 -19.13 48.32
N ILE A 178 -7.76 -19.82 48.53
CA ILE A 178 -8.38 -19.93 49.87
C ILE A 178 -7.59 -20.81 50.83
N VAL A 179 -6.72 -21.70 50.32
CA VAL A 179 -5.96 -22.64 51.16
C VAL A 179 -4.80 -21.90 51.83
N ASN A 180 -4.10 -21.07 51.07
CA ASN A 180 -2.93 -20.33 51.56
C ASN A 180 -3.25 -18.86 51.89
N ASN A 181 -4.50 -18.42 51.66
CA ASN A 181 -4.96 -17.05 51.79
C ASN A 181 -4.11 -16.02 51.01
N THR A 182 -3.56 -16.44 49.87
CA THR A 182 -2.72 -15.58 49.02
C THR A 182 -3.49 -15.10 47.81
N THR A 183 -3.26 -13.85 47.40
CA THR A 183 -3.89 -13.27 46.20
C THR A 183 -2.85 -12.96 45.14
N THR A 184 -3.05 -13.49 43.93
CA THR A 184 -2.25 -13.18 42.75
C THR A 184 -3.02 -12.27 41.81
N VAL A 185 -2.37 -11.24 41.29
CA VAL A 185 -2.96 -10.27 40.36
C VAL A 185 -2.45 -10.56 38.95
N TYR A 186 -3.37 -10.70 38.01
CA TYR A 186 -3.06 -10.87 36.59
C TYR A 186 -3.53 -9.65 35.79
N ASP A 187 -2.72 -9.19 34.83
CA ASP A 187 -3.05 -8.02 34.00
C ASP A 187 -4.23 -8.25 33.05
N SER A 188 -4.69 -9.49 32.88
CA SER A 188 -5.85 -9.79 32.06
C SER A 188 -6.52 -11.10 32.47
N VAL A 189 -7.80 -11.21 32.12
CA VAL A 189 -8.57 -12.46 32.22
C VAL A 189 -7.89 -13.61 31.49
N ARG A 190 -7.21 -13.33 30.37
CA ARG A 190 -6.49 -14.35 29.60
C ARG A 190 -5.26 -14.88 30.33
N LYS A 191 -4.46 -14.00 30.95
CA LYS A 191 -3.30 -14.41 31.76
C LYS A 191 -3.75 -15.25 32.96
N ALA A 192 -4.81 -14.84 33.65
CA ALA A 192 -5.37 -15.61 34.76
C ALA A 192 -5.89 -16.99 34.31
N ALA A 193 -6.58 -17.06 33.15
CA ALA A 193 -7.12 -18.32 32.64
C ALA A 193 -6.00 -19.31 32.28
N LEU A 194 -4.94 -18.84 31.64
CA LEU A 194 -3.75 -19.64 31.33
C LEU A 194 -3.07 -20.15 32.60
N ALA A 195 -2.82 -19.27 33.58
CA ALA A 195 -2.19 -19.67 34.84
C ALA A 195 -3.01 -20.71 35.61
N LEU A 196 -4.33 -20.66 35.49
CA LEU A 196 -5.24 -21.61 36.12
C LEU A 196 -5.57 -22.83 35.24
N ASN A 197 -4.93 -22.97 34.08
CA ASN A 197 -5.19 -24.02 33.09
C ASN A 197 -6.69 -24.17 32.81
N THR A 198 -7.32 -23.09 32.34
CA THR A 198 -8.74 -23.03 31.98
C THR A 198 -8.97 -22.08 30.80
N ASP A 199 -10.18 -22.10 30.24
CA ASP A 199 -10.59 -21.17 29.20
C ASP A 199 -11.18 -19.86 29.77
N LEU A 200 -11.23 -18.83 28.92
CA LEU A 200 -11.74 -17.50 29.25
C LEU A 200 -13.21 -17.50 29.68
N LYS A 201 -14.05 -18.38 29.11
CA LYS A 201 -15.49 -18.43 29.34
C LYS A 201 -15.77 -19.04 30.71
N SER A 202 -15.12 -20.15 31.01
CA SER A 202 -15.11 -20.82 32.31
C SER A 202 -14.64 -19.86 33.40
N LEU A 203 -13.51 -19.18 33.19
CA LEU A 203 -13.01 -18.23 34.20
C LEU A 203 -13.98 -17.07 34.47
N LYS A 204 -14.58 -16.49 33.42
CA LYS A 204 -15.61 -15.44 33.56
C LYS A 204 -16.89 -15.94 34.22
N TYR A 205 -17.30 -17.18 33.95
CA TYR A 205 -18.48 -17.79 34.57
C TYR A 205 -18.31 -17.92 36.10
N HIS A 206 -17.08 -18.23 36.53
CA HIS A 206 -16.68 -18.36 37.93
C HIS A 206 -16.26 -17.03 38.58
N GLU A 207 -16.48 -15.89 37.92
CA GLU A 207 -16.32 -14.55 38.52
C GLU A 207 -17.29 -14.36 39.69
N ASN A 208 -16.76 -13.96 40.85
CA ASN A 208 -17.50 -13.86 42.12
C ASN A 208 -18.26 -12.53 42.20
N LYS A 209 -19.44 -12.45 41.56
CA LYS A 209 -20.06 -11.19 41.16
C LYS A 209 -21.13 -10.58 42.06
N LYS A 210 -21.57 -11.22 43.16
CA LYS A 210 -22.46 -10.65 44.23
C LYS A 210 -23.09 -11.67 45.19
N SER A 211 -22.81 -12.97 45.08
CA SER A 211 -23.18 -14.00 46.07
C SER A 211 -22.09 -15.07 46.04
N PRO A 212 -21.76 -15.77 47.14
CA PRO A 212 -20.62 -16.66 47.19
C PRO A 212 -20.83 -17.80 46.20
N LYS A 213 -20.24 -17.65 45.01
CA LYS A 213 -20.11 -18.75 44.07
C LYS A 213 -19.07 -19.71 44.61
N LYS A 214 -19.31 -21.01 44.41
CA LYS A 214 -18.34 -22.06 44.76
C LYS A 214 -16.96 -21.68 44.21
N PRO A 215 -15.88 -21.81 45.00
CA PRO A 215 -14.54 -21.54 44.54
C PRO A 215 -14.25 -22.30 43.24
N PHE A 216 -13.61 -21.63 42.29
CA PHE A 216 -13.17 -22.26 41.05
C PHE A 216 -12.20 -23.40 41.39
N LYS A 217 -12.46 -24.58 40.82
CA LYS A 217 -11.75 -25.84 41.16
C LYS A 217 -11.72 -26.13 42.67
N GLY A 218 -12.69 -25.63 43.44
CA GLY A 218 -12.74 -25.79 44.89
C GLY A 218 -11.67 -25.02 45.68
N ARG A 219 -10.88 -24.14 45.02
CA ARG A 219 -9.72 -23.49 45.65
C ARG A 219 -9.58 -21.99 45.38
N PHE A 220 -10.01 -21.51 44.21
CA PHE A 220 -9.68 -20.15 43.79
C PHE A 220 -10.92 -19.25 43.72
N LEU A 221 -10.87 -18.08 44.35
CA LEU A 221 -11.86 -17.02 44.18
C LEU A 221 -11.39 -16.07 43.09
N ILE A 222 -12.24 -15.85 42.08
CA ILE A 222 -11.91 -15.03 40.92
C ILE A 222 -12.68 -13.71 40.99
N ASN A 223 -11.95 -12.60 41.04
CA ASN A 223 -12.52 -11.25 40.98
C ASN A 223 -11.93 -10.48 39.80
N ILE A 224 -12.78 -10.09 38.84
CA ILE A 224 -12.36 -9.33 37.66
C ILE A 224 -12.65 -7.85 37.93
N ILE A 225 -11.59 -7.04 37.92
CA ILE A 225 -11.68 -5.61 38.19
C ILE A 225 -12.13 -4.90 36.92
N ARG A 226 -13.35 -4.35 36.98
CA ARG A 226 -13.94 -3.55 35.92
C ARG A 226 -13.97 -2.11 36.41
N HIS A 227 -13.35 -1.21 35.63
CA HIS A 227 -13.45 0.24 35.81
C HIS A 227 -14.85 0.72 35.43
#